data_AF-A0A238VPC6-F1
#
_entry.id   AF-A0A238VPC6-F1
#
_cell.length_a   1.000
_cell.length_b   1.000
_cell.length_c   1.000
_cell.angle_alpha   90.00
_cell.angle_beta   90.00
_cell.angle_gamma   90.00
#
_symmetry.space_group_name_H-M   'P 1'
#
loop_
_entity.id
_entity.type
_entity.pdbx_description
1 polymer ?
#
loop_
_entity_poly.entity_id
_entity_poly.type
_entity_poly.pdbx_seq_one_letter_code
_entity_poly.pdbx_strand_id
1 'polypeptide(L)'
;MKRILVLFVIFLTVVSCDLKDDCGSCFTPPRQFNFEFVDKDTEENLFVNDTFDKDAVIVIDENDDDVNFQIIFYNERYILTLSEIGWELDPKVYTVKLSDEVSVIFELDMDHISEECCSYFVVENFNLQTYEYTESNITGIIQVKI
;
A
#
# COMPACT_ATOMS: atom_id res chain seq x y z
N MET A 1 -30.45 12.77 68.95
CA MET A 1 -29.59 11.78 68.27
C MET A 1 -30.30 11.29 67.01
N LYS A 2 -30.08 11.91 65.83
CA LYS A 2 -30.64 11.46 64.52
C LYS A 2 -30.14 12.32 63.32
N ARG A 3 -28.89 12.81 63.34
CA ARG A 3 -28.34 13.66 62.26
C ARG A 3 -26.91 13.33 61.83
N ILE A 4 -26.44 12.10 62.10
CA ILE A 4 -25.06 11.67 61.80
C ILE A 4 -25.01 10.64 60.65
N LEU A 5 -26.13 10.32 60.01
CA LEU A 5 -26.18 9.27 58.97
C LEU A 5 -26.11 9.77 57.52
N VAL A 6 -25.88 11.07 57.28
CA VAL A 6 -25.88 11.65 55.92
C VAL A 6 -24.45 11.88 55.39
N LEU A 7 -23.43 11.80 56.23
CA LEU A 7 -22.04 12.08 55.85
C LEU A 7 -21.28 10.88 55.26
N PHE A 8 -21.86 9.67 55.29
CA PHE A 8 -21.17 8.45 54.80
C PHE A 8 -21.47 8.11 53.33
N VAL A 9 -22.44 8.78 52.69
CA VAL A 9 -22.88 8.45 51.31
C VAL A 9 -22.14 9.28 50.25
N ILE A 10 -21.46 10.37 50.64
CA ILE A 10 -20.80 11.29 49.70
C ILE A 10 -19.36 10.86 49.34
N PHE A 11 -18.78 9.88 50.04
CA PHE A 11 -17.38 9.47 49.79
C PHE A 11 -17.21 8.38 48.71
N LEU A 12 -18.30 7.91 48.10
CA LEU A 12 -18.27 6.81 47.13
C LEU A 12 -18.26 7.25 45.65
N THR A 13 -18.29 8.55 45.35
CA THR A 13 -18.51 9.03 43.96
C THR A 13 -17.27 9.62 43.27
N VAL A 14 -16.06 9.43 43.79
CA VAL A 14 -14.84 10.03 43.20
C VAL A 14 -13.74 9.04 42.83
N VAL A 15 -14.04 7.75 42.77
CA VAL A 15 -13.13 6.80 42.09
C VAL A 15 -13.45 6.86 40.60
N SER A 16 -13.05 7.98 39.97
CA SER A 16 -12.86 8.02 38.52
C SER A 16 -11.64 7.14 38.26
N CYS A 17 -11.86 5.92 37.79
CA CYS A 17 -10.79 5.21 37.11
C CYS A 17 -10.49 6.01 35.85
N ASP A 18 -9.37 6.71 35.83
CA ASP A 18 -8.66 6.93 34.57
C ASP A 18 -8.28 5.54 34.09
N LEU A 19 -9.18 4.90 33.34
CA LEU A 19 -8.82 3.84 32.43
C LEU A 19 -7.82 4.51 31.49
N LYS A 20 -6.53 4.39 31.81
CA LYS A 20 -5.48 4.59 30.81
C LYS A 20 -5.96 3.83 29.58
N ASP A 21 -6.09 4.52 28.45
CA ASP A 21 -6.35 3.89 27.16
C ASP A 21 -5.38 2.71 27.05
N ASP A 22 -5.88 1.49 27.28
CA ASP A 22 -5.09 0.24 27.30
C ASP A 22 -4.90 -0.24 25.85
N CYS A 23 -4.80 0.72 24.96
CA CYS A 23 -4.61 0.53 23.54
C CYS A 23 -3.14 0.20 23.31
N GLY A 24 -2.86 -1.06 22.99
CA GLY A 24 -1.55 -1.46 22.49
C GLY A 24 -1.20 -0.75 21.18
N SER A 25 0.06 -0.84 20.75
CA SER A 25 0.49 -0.30 19.46
C SER A 25 -0.02 -1.18 18.32
N CYS A 26 -0.95 -0.66 17.52
CA CYS A 26 -1.49 -1.29 16.32
C CYS A 26 -1.21 -0.40 15.11
N PHE A 27 -0.37 -0.90 14.19
CA PHE A 27 0.04 -0.17 12.99
C PHE A 27 0.17 -1.14 11.82
N THR A 28 -0.44 -0.82 10.68
CA THR A 28 -0.30 -1.58 9.44
C THR A 28 0.31 -0.67 8.37
N PRO A 29 1.50 -1.01 7.82
CA PRO A 29 2.14 -0.21 6.78
C PRO A 29 1.36 -0.26 5.45
N PRO A 30 1.70 0.61 4.49
CA PRO A 30 1.20 0.51 3.13
C PRO A 30 1.38 -0.88 2.53
N ARG A 31 0.45 -1.28 1.66
CA ARG A 31 0.58 -2.53 0.90
C ARG A 31 1.72 -2.42 -0.12
N GLN A 32 2.29 -3.56 -0.47
CA GLN A 32 3.20 -3.64 -1.61
C GLN A 32 2.40 -3.60 -2.92
N PHE A 33 2.98 -2.97 -3.95
CA PHE A 33 2.42 -2.97 -5.30
C PHE A 33 3.20 -3.94 -6.17
N ASN A 34 2.50 -4.95 -6.67
CA ASN A 34 3.08 -6.06 -7.40
C ASN A 34 2.57 -6.05 -8.84
N PHE A 35 3.48 -5.98 -9.81
CA PHE A 35 3.16 -5.87 -11.22
C PHE A 35 3.61 -7.11 -11.98
N GLU A 36 2.72 -7.61 -12.82
CA GLU A 36 3.03 -8.60 -13.84
C GLU A 36 2.83 -7.95 -15.21
N PHE A 37 3.89 -7.87 -16.03
CA PHE A 37 3.79 -7.35 -17.39
C PHE A 37 3.63 -8.52 -18.36
N VAL A 38 2.53 -8.52 -19.11
CA VAL A 38 2.20 -9.57 -20.07
C VAL A 38 1.94 -8.98 -21.44
N ASP A 39 2.22 -9.76 -22.48
CA ASP A 39 1.82 -9.43 -23.85
C ASP A 39 0.29 -9.42 -23.96
N LYS A 40 -0.28 -8.37 -24.57
CA LYS A 40 -1.73 -8.18 -24.65
C LYS A 40 -2.47 -9.33 -25.36
N ASP A 41 -1.86 -9.93 -26.37
CA ASP A 41 -2.50 -10.92 -27.24
C ASP A 41 -2.33 -12.36 -26.76
N THR A 42 -1.17 -12.67 -26.19
CA THR A 42 -0.79 -14.03 -25.78
C THR A 42 -0.89 -14.27 -24.27
N GLU A 43 -0.97 -13.19 -23.47
CA GLU A 43 -0.92 -13.21 -22.01
C GLU A 43 0.37 -13.84 -21.44
N GLU A 44 1.42 -13.97 -22.25
CA GLU A 44 2.73 -14.43 -21.80
C GLU A 44 3.48 -13.34 -21.05
N ASN A 45 4.16 -13.73 -19.95
CA ASN A 45 4.96 -12.80 -19.15
C ASN A 45 6.19 -12.32 -19.93
N LEU A 46 6.34 -11.00 -20.06
CA LEU A 46 7.32 -10.36 -20.94
C LEU A 46 8.77 -10.48 -20.47
N PHE A 47 9.00 -10.83 -19.20
CA PHE A 47 10.32 -11.17 -18.70
C PHE A 47 10.64 -12.67 -18.81
N VAL A 48 9.63 -13.52 -19.02
CA VAL A 48 9.80 -14.97 -19.20
C VAL A 48 10.14 -15.29 -20.65
N ASN A 49 9.56 -14.57 -21.61
CA ASN A 49 9.84 -14.72 -23.03
C ASN A 49 11.01 -13.83 -23.53
N ASP A 50 11.78 -13.24 -22.62
CA ASP A 50 12.93 -12.38 -22.89
C ASP A 50 12.62 -11.13 -23.75
N THR A 51 11.36 -10.67 -23.80
CA THR A 51 10.99 -9.41 -24.46
C THR A 51 11.57 -8.20 -23.73
N PHE A 52 11.55 -8.24 -22.40
CA PHE A 52 12.19 -7.23 -21.55
C PHE A 52 13.33 -7.83 -20.73
N ASP A 53 14.43 -7.08 -20.65
CA ASP A 53 15.54 -7.39 -19.76
C ASP A 53 15.25 -6.81 -18.36
N LYS A 54 15.32 -7.67 -17.34
CA LYS A 54 15.10 -7.28 -15.94
C LYS A 54 16.14 -6.28 -15.46
N ASP A 55 17.37 -6.37 -15.98
CA ASP A 55 18.48 -5.50 -15.58
C ASP A 55 18.38 -4.09 -16.21
N ALA A 56 17.52 -3.93 -17.21
CA ALA A 56 17.24 -2.64 -17.86
C ALA A 56 16.07 -1.87 -17.22
N VAL A 57 15.34 -2.49 -16.28
CA VAL A 57 14.18 -1.87 -15.65
C VAL A 57 14.61 -0.74 -14.74
N ILE A 58 13.91 0.39 -14.82
CA ILE A 58 14.10 1.55 -13.95
C ILE A 58 12.73 1.98 -13.43
N VAL A 59 12.65 2.36 -12.15
CA VAL A 59 11.44 2.95 -11.58
C VAL A 59 11.80 4.29 -10.98
N ILE A 60 11.04 5.33 -11.35
CA ILE A 60 11.22 6.70 -10.87
C ILE A 60 9.90 7.30 -10.40
N ASP A 61 9.98 8.31 -9.54
CA ASP A 61 8.84 9.15 -9.12
C ASP A 61 8.64 10.37 -10.04
N GLU A 62 7.73 11.28 -9.66
CA GLU A 62 7.44 12.50 -10.44
C GLU A 62 8.58 13.52 -10.51
N ASN A 63 9.63 13.35 -9.69
CA ASN A 63 10.80 14.23 -9.63
C ASN A 63 12.02 13.61 -10.34
N ASP A 64 11.83 12.49 -11.04
CA ASP A 64 12.87 11.65 -11.63
C ASP A 64 13.82 11.02 -10.58
N ASP A 65 13.39 10.91 -9.32
CA ASP A 65 14.16 10.23 -8.27
C ASP A 65 13.95 8.72 -8.35
N ASP A 66 15.02 7.95 -8.17
CA ASP A 66 15.00 6.48 -8.23
C ASP A 66 14.14 5.88 -7.11
N VAL A 67 13.24 4.98 -7.47
CA VAL A 67 12.39 4.21 -6.56
C VAL A 67 12.87 2.77 -6.50
N ASN A 68 13.15 2.28 -5.29
CA ASN A 68 13.60 0.91 -5.10
C ASN A 68 12.52 -0.11 -5.49
N PHE A 69 12.95 -1.15 -6.20
CA PHE A 69 12.09 -2.24 -6.61
C PHE A 69 12.83 -3.59 -6.53
N GLN A 70 12.06 -4.67 -6.61
CA GLN A 70 12.58 -6.02 -6.76
C GLN A 70 11.85 -6.74 -7.89
N ILE A 71 12.53 -7.63 -8.60
CA ILE A 71 11.87 -8.55 -9.54
C ILE A 71 12.05 -9.96 -9.01
N ILE A 72 10.95 -10.60 -8.62
CA ILE A 72 10.93 -11.94 -8.04
C ILE A 72 10.29 -12.94 -9.00
N PHE A 73 10.81 -14.16 -9.02
CA PHE A 73 10.19 -15.26 -9.76
C PHE A 73 9.23 -16.04 -8.85
N TYR A 74 7.95 -16.06 -9.21
CA TYR A 74 6.89 -16.70 -8.44
C TYR A 74 5.86 -17.36 -9.37
N ASN A 75 5.53 -18.64 -9.13
CA ASN A 75 4.58 -19.41 -9.94
C ASN A 75 4.79 -19.27 -11.45
N GLU A 76 6.03 -19.52 -11.91
CA GLU A 76 6.42 -19.49 -13.32
C GLU A 76 6.37 -18.10 -13.99
N ARG A 77 6.25 -17.04 -13.19
CA ARG A 77 6.13 -15.65 -13.67
C ARG A 77 7.13 -14.76 -12.94
N TYR A 78 7.57 -13.68 -13.60
CA TYR A 78 8.31 -12.62 -12.94
C TYR A 78 7.37 -11.51 -12.52
N ILE A 79 7.51 -11.07 -11.26
CA ILE A 79 6.71 -10.03 -10.63
C ILE A 79 7.63 -8.91 -10.19
N LEU A 80 7.33 -7.68 -10.60
CA LEU A 80 8.00 -6.47 -10.11
C LEU A 80 7.28 -5.97 -8.85
N THR A 81 8.01 -5.82 -7.76
CA THR A 81 7.49 -5.44 -6.45
C THR A 81 8.03 -4.07 -6.03
N LEU A 82 7.12 -3.15 -5.73
CA LEU A 82 7.39 -1.86 -5.10
C LEU A 82 6.90 -1.92 -3.65
N SER A 83 7.84 -2.04 -2.71
CA SER A 83 7.53 -2.16 -1.27
C SER A 83 7.75 -0.87 -0.48
N GLU A 84 8.36 0.14 -1.09
CA GLU A 84 8.76 1.38 -0.43
C GLU A 84 7.89 2.59 -0.83
N ILE A 85 6.79 2.35 -1.54
CA ILE A 85 5.82 3.38 -1.95
C ILE A 85 4.55 3.34 -1.11
N GLY A 86 3.75 4.40 -1.21
CA GLY A 86 2.45 4.52 -0.54
C GLY A 86 2.50 5.08 0.88
N TRP A 87 3.66 5.59 1.31
CA TRP A 87 3.83 6.29 2.58
C TRP A 87 3.42 7.76 2.54
N GLU A 88 3.49 8.35 1.35
CA GLU A 88 3.12 9.75 1.09
C GLU A 88 1.59 9.86 0.99
N LEU A 89 1.02 10.92 1.59
CA LEU A 89 -0.43 11.17 1.60
C LEU A 89 -0.88 12.12 0.48
N ASP A 90 0.05 12.84 -0.14
CA ASP A 90 -0.24 13.57 -1.37
C ASP A 90 -0.17 12.60 -2.56
N PRO A 91 -1.05 12.71 -3.57
CA PRO A 91 -0.99 11.86 -4.76
C PRO A 91 0.38 11.90 -5.43
N LYS A 92 0.93 10.72 -5.73
CA LYS A 92 2.24 10.52 -6.37
C LYS A 92 2.11 9.88 -7.73
N VAL A 93 3.02 10.21 -8.64
CA VAL A 93 3.08 9.60 -9.98
C VAL A 93 4.38 8.82 -10.11
N TYR A 94 4.27 7.58 -10.55
CA TYR A 94 5.41 6.70 -10.74
C TYR A 94 5.51 6.26 -12.20
N THR A 95 6.74 6.13 -12.67
CA THR A 95 7.04 5.61 -14.01
C THR A 95 7.92 4.38 -13.90
N VAL A 96 7.43 3.24 -14.36
CA VAL A 96 8.19 1.99 -14.55
C VAL A 96 8.64 1.93 -16.01
N LYS A 97 9.93 2.15 -16.26
CA LYS A 97 10.54 2.03 -17.59
C LYS A 97 10.94 0.57 -17.80
N LEU A 98 10.32 -0.10 -18.77
CA LEU A 98 10.62 -1.50 -19.12
C LEU A 98 11.68 -1.58 -20.23
N SER A 99 11.76 -0.55 -21.07
CA SER A 99 12.78 -0.34 -22.10
C SER A 99 12.84 1.15 -22.48
N ASP A 100 13.69 1.51 -23.45
CA ASP A 100 13.78 2.88 -23.98
C ASP A 100 12.46 3.37 -24.60
N GLU A 101 11.59 2.46 -25.06
CA GLU A 101 10.35 2.78 -25.78
C GLU A 101 9.08 2.50 -24.96
N VAL A 102 9.19 1.71 -23.89
CA VAL A 102 8.03 1.22 -23.11
C VAL A 102 8.12 1.69 -21.67
N SER A 103 7.10 2.43 -21.23
CA SER A 103 6.98 2.93 -19.87
C SER A 103 5.55 2.82 -19.36
N VAL A 104 5.40 2.31 -18.14
CA VAL A 104 4.13 2.19 -17.43
C VAL A 104 4.02 3.31 -16.41
N ILE A 105 3.02 4.18 -16.56
CA ILE A 105 2.81 5.33 -15.68
C ILE A 105 1.55 5.08 -14.86
N PHE A 106 1.64 5.26 -13.55
CA PHE A 106 0.48 5.19 -12.68
C PHE A 106 0.52 6.28 -11.61
N GLU A 107 -0.67 6.73 -11.23
CA GLU A 107 -0.89 7.62 -10.09
C GLU A 107 -1.35 6.78 -8.90
N LEU A 108 -0.82 7.10 -7.73
CA LEU A 108 -1.17 6.48 -6.46
C LEU A 108 -1.55 7.56 -5.45
N ASP A 109 -2.76 7.42 -4.92
CA ASP A 109 -3.31 8.25 -3.86
C ASP A 109 -3.60 7.37 -2.64
N MET A 110 -3.12 7.83 -1.48
CA MET A 110 -3.13 7.07 -0.24
C MET A 110 -3.74 7.90 0.88
N ASP A 111 -4.56 7.25 1.70
CA ASP A 111 -5.08 7.84 2.92
C ASP A 111 -4.54 7.08 4.15
N HIS A 112 -4.46 7.80 5.28
CA HIS A 112 -4.05 7.26 6.56
C HIS A 112 -5.21 7.35 7.55
N ILE A 113 -5.79 6.19 7.85
CA ILE A 113 -6.92 6.07 8.75
C ILE A 113 -6.42 5.78 10.15
N SER A 114 -6.94 6.51 11.13
CA SER A 114 -6.72 6.24 12.57
C SER A 114 -8.04 6.11 13.30
N GLU A 115 -8.37 4.88 13.68
CA GLU A 115 -9.63 4.51 14.34
C GLU A 115 -9.37 3.44 15.39
N GLU A 116 -10.13 3.47 16.50
CA GLU A 116 -10.08 2.45 17.56
C GLU A 116 -8.65 2.10 18.02
N CYS A 117 -7.77 3.12 18.09
CA CYS A 117 -6.35 3.00 18.44
C CYS A 117 -5.44 2.26 17.45
N CYS A 118 -5.94 1.90 16.27
CA CYS A 118 -5.15 1.39 15.15
C CYS A 118 -4.90 2.51 14.14
N SER A 119 -3.79 2.39 13.42
CA SER A 119 -3.45 3.24 12.27
C SER A 119 -3.05 2.36 11.09
N TYR A 120 -3.54 2.70 9.90
CA TYR A 120 -3.25 1.96 8.69
C TYR A 120 -3.41 2.82 7.45
N PHE A 121 -2.72 2.41 6.39
CA PHE A 121 -2.78 3.07 5.09
C PHE A 121 -3.74 2.35 4.16
N VAL A 122 -4.54 3.12 3.43
CA VAL A 122 -5.46 2.61 2.42
C VAL A 122 -5.21 3.30 1.09
N VAL A 123 -5.43 2.57 -0.01
CA VAL A 123 -5.41 3.15 -1.35
C VAL A 123 -6.73 3.88 -1.56
N GLU A 124 -6.69 5.21 -1.68
CA GLU A 124 -7.87 5.99 -2.04
C GLU A 124 -8.12 5.89 -3.55
N ASN A 125 -7.05 6.04 -4.34
CA ASN A 125 -7.10 5.92 -5.79
C ASN A 125 -5.82 5.26 -6.33
N PHE A 126 -5.99 4.37 -7.31
CA PHE A 126 -4.90 3.83 -8.09
C PHE A 126 -5.32 3.91 -9.56
N ASN A 127 -4.54 4.62 -10.36
CA ASN A 127 -4.88 4.87 -11.76
C ASN A 127 -3.66 4.63 -12.66
N LEU A 128 -3.68 3.52 -13.39
CA LEU A 128 -2.68 3.23 -14.42
C LEU A 128 -3.09 3.91 -15.74
N GLN A 129 -2.22 4.79 -16.24
CA GLN A 129 -2.56 5.74 -17.29
C GLN A 129 -2.24 5.24 -18.70
N THR A 130 -1.25 4.36 -18.85
CA THR A 130 -0.68 4.01 -20.16
C THR A 130 -1.20 2.72 -20.77
N TYR A 131 -1.71 1.77 -19.98
CA TYR A 131 -2.09 0.43 -20.43
C TYR A 131 -3.38 -0.06 -19.80
N GLU A 132 -3.96 -1.11 -20.39
CA GLU A 132 -5.03 -1.88 -19.76
C GLU A 132 -4.44 -2.76 -18.65
N TYR A 133 -5.15 -2.88 -17.54
CA TYR A 133 -4.73 -3.75 -16.45
C TYR A 133 -5.91 -4.43 -15.75
N THR A 134 -5.59 -5.48 -15.02
CA THR A 134 -6.49 -6.12 -14.06
C THR A 134 -5.77 -6.35 -12.74
N GLU A 135 -6.47 -6.26 -11.62
CA GLU A 135 -5.91 -6.58 -10.31
C GLU A 135 -6.59 -7.83 -9.74
N SER A 136 -5.78 -8.79 -9.30
CA SER A 136 -6.28 -9.99 -8.66
C SER A 136 -6.77 -9.71 -7.24
N ASN A 137 -8.05 -9.94 -6.98
CA ASN A 137 -8.63 -9.82 -5.63
C ASN A 137 -8.06 -10.82 -4.60
N ILE A 138 -7.34 -11.84 -5.06
CA ILE A 138 -6.76 -12.89 -4.20
C ILE A 138 -5.31 -12.58 -3.86
N THR A 139 -4.53 -12.14 -4.85
CA THR A 139 -3.08 -11.96 -4.71
C THR A 139 -2.64 -10.50 -4.67
N GLY A 140 -3.50 -9.56 -5.06
CA GLY A 140 -3.16 -8.14 -5.22
C GLY A 140 -2.18 -7.86 -6.37
N ILE A 141 -1.93 -8.84 -7.24
CA ILE A 141 -1.06 -8.66 -8.41
C ILE A 141 -1.83 -7.87 -9.48
N ILE A 142 -1.20 -6.80 -9.94
CA ILE A 142 -1.64 -5.92 -11.01
C ILE A 142 -1.03 -6.43 -12.31
N GLN A 143 -1.83 -7.12 -13.12
CA GLN A 143 -1.42 -7.59 -14.44
C GLN A 143 -1.65 -6.50 -15.47
N VAL A 144 -0.58 -6.02 -16.10
CA VAL A 144 -0.56 -4.94 -17.09
C VAL A 144 -0.33 -5.53 -18.47
N LYS A 145 -1.21 -5.20 -19.41
CA LYS A 145 -1.18 -5.69 -20.80
C LYS A 145 -0.44 -4.69 -21.69
N ILE A 146 0.78 -5.05 -22.08
CA ILE A 146 1.64 -4.25 -22.98
C ILE A 146 1.33 -4.60 -24.43
#